data_AF-U6L8I1-F1
#
_entry.id   AF-U6L8I1-F1
#
_cell.length_a   1.000
_cell.length_b   1.000
_cell.length_c   1.000
_cell.angle_alpha   90.00
_cell.angle_beta   90.00
_cell.angle_gamma   90.00
#
_symmetry.space_group_name_H-M   'P 1'
#
loop_
_entity.id
_entity.type
_entity.pdbx_description
1 polymer ?
#
loop_
_entity_poly.entity_id
_entity_poly.type
_entity_poly.pdbx_seq_one_letter_code
_entity_poly.pdbx_strand_id
1 'polypeptide(L)'
;MPDFSGNSFAEASFALDAALRSDPEIPLGPGSTGIIGVLEAPDPSVPEFILHAANIGDSRLLVLHADGSFTRMSSDQKPNDPKETKRVKRAGGSVLRTAMGVWRIDGRLALSRSFGDFRMKSRGDLLPSQQKVVALPHVRTLRVRAGDVLVYACDGVFEAQGMTWRFVANFVAMQLKSSGGDLEAAVSRLVSAAYLMGSGDNISAMLLRLLPQPFEKPSVQKAEVDVLGVRTEVPAMLPSEATVQRSGAWVNELGLYATLY
;
A
#
# COMPACT_ATOMS: atom_id res chain seq x y z
N MET A 1 -4.86 21.93 -12.71
CA MET A 1 -5.45 20.92 -11.81
C MET A 1 -4.44 19.81 -11.63
N PRO A 2 -4.37 19.16 -10.47
CA PRO A 2 -3.50 18.00 -10.28
C PRO A 2 -3.83 16.91 -11.33
N ASP A 3 -2.82 16.27 -11.90
CA ASP A 3 -2.99 15.14 -12.82
C ASP A 3 -2.78 13.83 -12.05
N PHE A 4 -3.84 13.01 -11.94
CA PHE A 4 -3.81 11.69 -11.31
C PHE A 4 -3.81 10.56 -12.35
N SER A 5 -3.32 10.83 -13.57
CA SER A 5 -3.15 9.82 -14.61
C SER A 5 -2.13 8.76 -14.21
N GLY A 6 -2.21 7.61 -14.90
CA GLY A 6 -1.20 6.55 -14.75
C GLY A 6 0.22 7.03 -15.06
N ASN A 7 0.38 8.03 -15.94
CA ASN A 7 1.67 8.59 -16.26
C ASN A 7 2.22 9.44 -15.11
N SER A 8 1.40 10.30 -14.50
CA SER A 8 1.82 11.12 -13.35
C SER A 8 2.20 10.26 -12.14
N PHE A 9 1.45 9.18 -11.89
CA PHE A 9 1.81 8.18 -10.89
C PHE A 9 3.13 7.48 -11.20
N ALA A 10 3.38 7.15 -12.47
CA ALA A 10 4.63 6.53 -12.89
C ALA A 10 5.83 7.47 -12.76
N GLU A 11 5.71 8.71 -13.25
CA GLU A 11 6.76 9.71 -13.22
C GLU A 11 7.27 9.94 -11.82
N ALA A 12 6.37 10.18 -10.87
CA ALA A 12 6.82 10.49 -9.53
C ALA A 12 7.05 9.26 -8.64
N SER A 13 6.56 8.07 -9.00
CA SER A 13 7.13 6.81 -8.47
C SER A 13 8.59 6.64 -8.89
N PHE A 14 8.93 6.91 -10.16
CA PHE A 14 10.34 6.86 -10.59
C PHE A 14 11.18 7.98 -9.98
N ALA A 15 10.61 9.17 -9.77
CA ALA A 15 11.29 10.25 -9.07
C ALA A 15 11.63 9.85 -7.63
N LEU A 16 10.67 9.27 -6.90
CA LEU A 16 10.89 8.74 -5.55
C LEU A 16 11.97 7.66 -5.53
N ASP A 17 11.90 6.68 -6.44
CA ASP A 17 12.88 5.60 -6.52
C ASP A 17 14.30 6.11 -6.85
N ALA A 18 14.40 7.13 -7.71
CA ALA A 18 15.66 7.78 -8.04
C ALA A 18 16.21 8.58 -6.85
N ALA A 19 15.35 9.26 -6.11
CA ALA A 19 15.74 10.04 -4.95
C ALA A 19 16.28 9.13 -3.83
N LEU A 20 15.56 8.03 -3.54
CA LEU A 20 16.03 6.96 -2.65
C LEU A 20 17.37 6.36 -3.08
N ARG A 21 17.63 6.24 -4.40
CA ARG A 21 18.91 5.72 -4.91
C ARG A 21 20.06 6.70 -4.72
N SER A 22 19.78 8.00 -4.78
CA SER A 22 20.78 9.06 -4.64
C SER A 22 21.15 9.37 -3.19
N ASP A 23 20.31 8.92 -2.24
CA ASP A 23 20.53 9.13 -0.81
C ASP A 23 21.64 8.21 -0.28
N PRO A 24 22.75 8.76 0.26
CA PRO A 24 23.86 7.97 0.77
C PRO A 24 23.53 7.18 2.05
N GLU A 25 22.47 7.54 2.78
CA GLU A 25 22.04 6.84 3.99
C GLU A 25 21.16 5.61 3.66
N ILE A 26 20.60 5.55 2.45
CA ILE A 26 19.73 4.46 2.03
C ILE A 26 20.56 3.31 1.43
N PRO A 27 20.51 2.10 2.04
CA PRO A 27 21.24 0.96 1.51
C PRO A 27 20.68 0.49 0.17
N LEU A 28 21.57 0.10 -0.75
CA LEU A 28 21.18 -0.33 -2.11
C LEU A 28 20.48 -1.72 -2.18
N GLY A 29 20.50 -2.46 -1.07
CA GLY A 29 20.03 -3.84 -0.99
C GLY A 29 18.52 -3.95 -0.76
N PRO A 30 17.99 -3.35 0.32
CA PRO A 30 16.58 -3.43 0.67
C PRO A 30 15.65 -2.76 -0.35
N GLY A 31 14.39 -3.17 -0.33
CA GLY A 31 13.30 -2.55 -1.06
C GLY A 31 12.01 -2.63 -0.26
N SER A 32 10.99 -1.92 -0.74
CA SER A 32 9.66 -1.90 -0.13
C SER A 32 8.57 -1.91 -1.19
N THR A 33 7.41 -2.45 -0.82
CA THR A 33 6.18 -2.28 -1.60
C THR A 33 5.62 -0.87 -1.38
N GLY A 34 4.63 -0.48 -2.18
CA GLY A 34 3.92 0.78 -2.02
C GLY A 34 2.49 0.65 -2.50
N ILE A 35 1.54 1.03 -1.63
CA ILE A 35 0.13 1.15 -1.98
C ILE A 35 -0.33 2.56 -1.64
N ILE A 36 -0.59 3.36 -2.66
CA ILE A 36 -0.90 4.78 -2.52
C ILE A 36 -2.36 4.98 -2.88
N GLY A 37 -3.11 5.72 -2.05
CA GLY A 37 -4.46 6.16 -2.34
C GLY A 37 -4.55 7.67 -2.32
N VAL A 38 -5.05 8.26 -3.40
CA VAL A 38 -5.37 9.70 -3.49
C VAL A 38 -6.88 9.85 -3.62
N LEU A 39 -7.47 10.67 -2.76
CA LEU A 39 -8.89 11.03 -2.79
C LEU A 39 -9.02 12.43 -3.40
N GLU A 40 -9.68 12.50 -4.54
CA GLU A 40 -10.12 13.75 -5.16
C GLU A 40 -11.59 13.99 -4.78
N ALA A 41 -11.94 15.22 -4.39
CA ALA A 41 -13.32 15.66 -4.15
C ALA A 41 -13.71 16.67 -5.25
N PRO A 42 -14.31 16.23 -6.37
CA PRO A 42 -14.60 17.11 -7.50
C PRO A 42 -15.58 18.24 -7.14
N ASP A 43 -16.52 17.95 -6.24
CA ASP A 43 -17.46 18.90 -5.67
C ASP A 43 -17.45 18.76 -4.14
N PRO A 44 -16.84 19.70 -3.39
CA PRO A 44 -16.81 19.66 -1.93
C PRO A 44 -18.18 19.70 -1.25
N SER A 45 -19.25 20.06 -1.97
CA SER A 45 -20.62 20.05 -1.45
C SER A 45 -21.30 18.68 -1.56
N VAL A 46 -20.72 17.76 -2.35
CA VAL A 46 -21.22 16.40 -2.55
C VAL A 46 -20.31 15.42 -1.83
N PRO A 47 -20.85 14.52 -0.97
CA PRO A 47 -20.05 13.54 -0.24
C PRO A 47 -19.62 12.34 -1.12
N GLU A 48 -19.12 12.64 -2.31
CA GLU A 48 -18.60 11.71 -3.32
C GLU A 48 -17.15 12.07 -3.66
N PHE A 49 -16.33 11.04 -3.82
CA PHE A 49 -14.90 11.18 -4.08
C PHE A 49 -14.48 10.27 -5.24
N ILE A 50 -13.37 10.64 -5.86
CA ILE A 50 -12.66 9.78 -6.80
C ILE A 50 -11.42 9.26 -6.08
N LEU A 51 -11.35 7.94 -5.90
CA LEU A 51 -10.19 7.25 -5.35
C LEU A 51 -9.28 6.81 -6.49
N HIS A 52 -8.05 7.31 -6.51
CA HIS A 52 -6.96 6.83 -7.34
C HIS A 52 -6.03 5.96 -6.51
N ALA A 53 -5.94 4.68 -6.84
CA ALA A 53 -5.07 3.73 -6.18
C ALA A 53 -3.88 3.38 -7.08
N ALA A 54 -2.65 3.55 -6.58
CA ALA A 54 -1.41 3.18 -7.27
C ALA A 54 -0.68 2.09 -6.48
N ASN A 55 -0.55 0.90 -7.07
CA ASN A 55 0.07 -0.28 -6.43
C ASN A 55 1.43 -0.63 -7.02
N ILE A 56 2.42 -0.85 -6.16
CA ILE A 56 3.77 -1.34 -6.43
C ILE A 56 4.06 -2.48 -5.45
N GLY A 57 4.13 -3.72 -5.93
CA GLY A 57 4.31 -4.91 -5.11
C GLY A 57 3.01 -5.67 -4.85
N ASP A 58 2.88 -6.27 -3.67
CA ASP A 58 1.80 -7.17 -3.24
C ASP A 58 1.10 -6.75 -1.95
N SER A 59 1.37 -5.53 -1.46
CA SER A 59 0.43 -4.82 -0.59
C SER A 59 -0.90 -4.58 -1.30
N ARG A 60 -1.96 -4.46 -0.52
CA ARG A 60 -3.34 -4.52 -1.02
C ARG A 60 -4.20 -3.37 -0.54
N LEU A 61 -5.04 -2.88 -1.45
CA LEU A 61 -6.13 -1.95 -1.15
C LEU A 61 -7.44 -2.55 -1.67
N LEU A 62 -8.47 -2.54 -0.83
CA LEU A 62 -9.85 -2.75 -1.24
C LEU A 62 -10.75 -1.65 -0.66
N VAL A 63 -11.87 -1.40 -1.33
CA VAL A 63 -12.96 -0.57 -0.82
C VAL A 63 -14.08 -1.51 -0.36
N LEU A 64 -14.47 -1.40 0.91
CA LEU A 64 -15.68 -2.00 1.45
C LEU A 64 -16.80 -0.95 1.34
N HIS A 65 -17.82 -1.26 0.56
CA HIS A 65 -18.93 -0.36 0.34
C HIS A 65 -19.95 -0.42 1.46
N ALA A 66 -20.69 0.68 1.67
CA ALA A 66 -21.74 0.75 2.69
C ALA A 66 -22.85 -0.32 2.55
N ASP A 67 -23.04 -0.86 1.33
CA ASP A 67 -23.98 -1.96 1.05
C ASP A 67 -23.43 -3.36 1.38
N GLY A 68 -22.20 -3.44 1.88
CA GLY A 68 -21.53 -4.70 2.24
C GLY A 68 -20.80 -5.38 1.08
N SER A 69 -20.88 -4.86 -0.15
CA SER A 69 -20.05 -5.32 -1.26
C SER A 69 -18.61 -4.80 -1.14
N PHE A 70 -17.67 -5.36 -1.89
CA PHE A 70 -16.29 -4.85 -1.90
C PHE A 70 -15.70 -4.80 -3.30
N THR A 71 -14.82 -3.82 -3.53
CA THR A 71 -14.07 -3.65 -4.77
C THR A 71 -12.58 -3.71 -4.49
N ARG A 72 -11.86 -4.62 -5.16
CA ARG A 72 -10.39 -4.67 -5.11
C ARG A 72 -9.82 -3.48 -5.86
N MET A 73 -8.86 -2.76 -5.27
CA MET A 73 -8.21 -1.62 -5.91
C MET A 73 -6.80 -1.91 -6.41
N SER A 74 -6.19 -3.02 -5.97
CA SER A 74 -4.88 -3.47 -6.44
C SER A 74 -4.88 -4.93 -6.90
N SER A 75 -3.77 -5.31 -7.51
CA SER A 75 -3.43 -6.69 -7.88
C SER A 75 -1.95 -6.90 -7.61
N ASP A 76 -1.62 -7.99 -6.92
CA ASP A 76 -0.24 -8.37 -6.63
C ASP A 76 0.60 -8.42 -7.91
N GLN A 77 1.84 -7.93 -7.83
CA GLN A 77 2.77 -7.91 -8.96
C GLN A 77 3.86 -8.97 -8.74
N LYS A 78 3.56 -10.21 -9.14
CA LYS A 78 4.40 -11.38 -8.86
C LYS A 78 5.29 -11.73 -10.06
N PRO A 79 6.49 -12.29 -9.85
CA PRO A 79 7.42 -12.62 -10.94
C PRO A 79 6.84 -13.52 -12.04
N ASN A 80 5.92 -14.43 -11.70
CA ASN A 80 5.29 -15.36 -12.63
C ASN A 80 4.16 -14.79 -13.47
N ASP A 81 3.78 -13.53 -13.25
CA ASP A 81 2.83 -12.86 -14.11
C ASP A 81 3.43 -12.73 -15.52
N PRO A 82 2.71 -13.08 -16.61
CA PRO A 82 3.29 -13.14 -17.94
C PRO A 82 3.95 -11.83 -18.40
N LYS A 83 3.37 -10.68 -18.05
CA LYS A 83 3.91 -9.35 -18.36
C LYS A 83 5.23 -9.10 -17.61
N GLU A 84 5.28 -9.46 -16.33
CA GLU A 84 6.44 -9.29 -15.46
C GLU A 84 7.57 -10.24 -15.88
N THR A 85 7.27 -11.52 -16.08
CA THR A 85 8.21 -12.52 -16.60
C THR A 85 8.85 -12.06 -17.91
N LYS A 86 8.05 -11.53 -18.84
CA LYS A 86 8.55 -11.04 -20.13
C LYS A 86 9.50 -9.84 -19.95
N ARG A 87 9.22 -8.93 -19.01
CA ARG A 87 10.12 -7.80 -18.68
C ARG A 87 11.43 -8.32 -18.06
N VAL A 88 11.34 -9.17 -17.05
CA VAL A 88 12.50 -9.73 -16.34
C VAL A 88 13.44 -10.44 -17.31
N LYS A 89 12.92 -11.28 -18.22
CA LYS A 89 13.72 -11.96 -19.24
C LYS A 89 14.40 -11.00 -20.21
N ARG A 90 13.69 -9.96 -20.68
CA ARG A 90 14.30 -8.91 -21.54
C ARG A 90 15.41 -8.14 -20.83
N ALA A 91 15.29 -7.96 -19.51
CA ALA A 91 16.32 -7.35 -18.68
C ALA A 91 17.49 -8.30 -18.32
N GLY A 92 17.57 -9.48 -18.95
CA GLY A 92 18.61 -10.47 -18.70
C GLY A 92 18.48 -11.19 -17.35
N GLY A 93 17.27 -11.23 -16.79
CA GLY A 93 16.95 -11.98 -15.57
C GLY A 93 16.24 -13.29 -15.86
N SER A 94 16.01 -14.05 -14.80
CA SER A 94 15.29 -15.33 -14.80
C SER A 94 14.16 -15.32 -13.77
N VAL A 95 13.13 -16.13 -14.00
CA VAL A 95 12.02 -16.33 -13.06
C VAL A 95 12.01 -17.80 -12.69
N LEU A 96 12.35 -18.10 -11.44
CA LEU A 96 12.55 -19.46 -10.93
C LEU A 96 11.50 -19.77 -9.88
N ARG A 97 10.94 -20.99 -9.91
CA ARG A 97 10.03 -21.48 -8.88
C ARG A 97 10.84 -22.26 -7.84
N THR A 98 10.74 -21.89 -6.57
CA THR A 98 11.41 -22.60 -5.47
C THR A 98 10.73 -23.94 -5.17
N ALA A 99 11.38 -24.81 -4.40
CA ALA A 99 10.80 -26.06 -3.91
C ALA A 99 9.51 -25.84 -3.09
N MET A 100 9.40 -24.68 -2.42
CA MET A 100 8.20 -24.24 -1.69
C MET A 100 7.13 -23.61 -2.58
N GLY A 101 7.29 -23.66 -3.91
CA GLY A 101 6.29 -23.19 -4.87
C GLY A 101 6.27 -21.68 -5.12
N VAL A 102 7.17 -20.90 -4.50
CA VAL A 102 7.25 -19.44 -4.61
C VAL A 102 8.08 -19.04 -5.83
N TRP A 103 7.60 -18.08 -6.61
CA TRP A 103 8.32 -17.57 -7.78
C TRP A 103 9.24 -16.42 -7.40
N ARG A 104 10.50 -16.48 -7.85
CA ARG A 104 11.53 -15.48 -7.54
C ARG A 104 12.30 -15.04 -8.78
N ILE A 105 12.61 -13.74 -8.86
CA ILE A 105 13.55 -13.18 -9.84
C ILE A 105 14.97 -13.58 -9.45
N ASP A 106 15.69 -14.20 -10.37
CA ASP A 106 17.06 -14.71 -10.18
C ASP A 106 17.21 -15.58 -8.91
N GLY A 107 16.14 -16.27 -8.51
CA GLY A 107 16.10 -17.07 -7.29
C GLY A 107 16.10 -16.26 -5.98
N ARG A 108 16.05 -14.92 -6.05
CA ARG A 108 16.24 -14.01 -4.91
C ARG A 108 14.96 -13.33 -4.46
N LEU A 109 14.34 -12.52 -5.31
CA LEU A 109 13.24 -11.63 -4.90
C LEU A 109 11.87 -12.18 -5.32
N ALA A 110 10.92 -12.27 -4.40
CA ALA A 110 9.56 -12.77 -4.65
C ALA A 110 8.59 -11.70 -5.22
N LEU A 111 9.06 -10.47 -5.35
CA LEU A 111 8.36 -9.33 -5.93
C LEU A 111 8.92 -9.02 -7.32
N SER A 112 8.04 -8.55 -8.21
CA SER A 112 8.46 -8.04 -9.54
C SER A 112 8.55 -6.53 -9.62
N ARG A 113 7.97 -5.83 -8.64
CA ARG A 113 7.95 -4.36 -8.54
C ARG A 113 8.08 -3.96 -7.07
N SER A 114 8.88 -2.92 -6.84
CA SER A 114 9.18 -2.37 -5.52
C SER A 114 9.87 -1.01 -5.69
N PHE A 115 9.84 -0.20 -4.64
CA PHE A 115 10.83 0.85 -4.43
C PHE A 115 12.12 0.24 -3.88
N GLY A 116 13.27 0.86 -4.12
CA GLY A 116 14.55 0.31 -3.69
C GLY A 116 14.97 -0.89 -4.56
N ASP A 117 15.49 -1.96 -3.94
CA ASP A 117 16.01 -3.16 -4.63
C ASP A 117 17.00 -2.80 -5.76
N PHE A 118 17.83 -1.77 -5.55
CA PHE A 118 18.59 -1.14 -6.63
C PHE A 118 19.58 -2.10 -7.31
N ARG A 119 20.02 -3.15 -6.61
CA ARG A 119 20.82 -4.24 -7.20
C ARG A 119 20.13 -4.94 -8.38
N MET A 120 18.79 -4.93 -8.43
CA MET A 120 17.97 -5.46 -9.52
C MET A 120 17.61 -4.40 -10.58
N LYS A 121 18.07 -3.16 -10.40
CA LYS A 121 17.79 -1.96 -11.22
C LYS A 121 19.05 -1.30 -11.77
N SER A 122 20.12 -2.08 -11.98
CA SER A 122 21.46 -1.57 -12.33
C SER A 122 21.82 -1.66 -13.81
N ARG A 123 20.87 -1.99 -14.71
CA ARG A 123 21.18 -2.01 -16.14
C ARG A 123 21.13 -0.61 -16.73
N GLY A 124 22.30 0.00 -16.90
CA GLY A 124 22.44 1.38 -17.42
C GLY A 124 22.00 1.56 -18.88
N ASP A 125 21.85 0.48 -19.63
CA ASP A 125 21.37 0.49 -21.02
C ASP A 125 19.84 0.29 -21.14
N LEU A 126 19.12 0.22 -20.02
CA LEU A 126 17.66 0.08 -19.99
C LEU A 126 17.00 1.26 -19.27
N LEU A 127 15.79 1.61 -19.70
CA LEU A 127 14.96 2.58 -18.99
C LEU A 127 14.58 2.06 -17.59
N PRO A 128 14.25 2.94 -16.62
CA PRO A 128 13.77 2.53 -15.29
C PRO A 128 12.57 1.57 -15.34
N SER A 129 11.67 1.76 -16.31
CA SER A 129 10.49 0.91 -16.54
C SER A 129 10.80 -0.47 -17.15
N GLN A 130 12.06 -0.72 -17.53
CA GLN A 130 12.51 -1.91 -18.25
C GLN A 130 13.48 -2.77 -17.43
N GLN A 131 13.80 -2.37 -16.20
CA GLN A 131 14.64 -3.14 -15.27
C GLN A 131 13.97 -4.47 -14.86
N LYS A 132 14.72 -5.36 -14.19
CA LYS A 132 14.17 -6.64 -13.69
C LYS A 132 13.03 -6.37 -12.69
N VAL A 133 13.32 -5.51 -11.72
CA VAL A 133 12.37 -4.98 -10.75
C VAL A 133 12.13 -3.51 -11.07
N VAL A 134 10.90 -3.01 -10.98
CA VAL A 134 10.57 -1.64 -11.37
C VAL A 134 9.69 -0.95 -10.33
N ALA A 135 9.89 0.35 -10.11
CA ALA A 135 8.99 1.20 -9.31
C ALA A 135 7.88 1.78 -10.19
N LEU A 136 7.22 0.93 -11.00
CA LEU A 136 6.16 1.33 -11.91
C LEU A 136 4.80 0.89 -11.35
N PRO A 137 3.92 1.81 -10.94
CA PRO A 137 2.64 1.44 -10.34
C PRO A 137 1.65 0.85 -11.35
N HIS A 138 0.72 0.05 -10.85
CA HIS A 138 -0.58 -0.16 -11.50
C HIS A 138 -1.58 0.80 -10.89
N VAL A 139 -2.20 1.64 -11.72
CA VAL A 139 -3.17 2.64 -11.29
C VAL A 139 -4.59 2.18 -11.60
N ARG A 140 -5.47 2.30 -10.61
CA ARG A 140 -6.91 2.06 -10.75
C ARG A 140 -7.69 3.19 -10.12
N THR A 141 -8.74 3.63 -10.80
CA THR A 141 -9.63 4.69 -10.33
C THR A 141 -11.02 4.14 -10.03
N LEU A 142 -11.65 4.60 -8.96
CA LEU A 142 -13.01 4.22 -8.56
C LEU A 142 -13.73 5.41 -7.92
N ARG A 143 -15.01 5.62 -8.25
CA ARG A 143 -15.86 6.53 -7.49
C ARG A 143 -16.27 5.86 -6.18
N VAL A 144 -16.10 6.59 -5.08
CA VAL A 144 -16.40 6.15 -3.71
C VAL A 144 -17.23 7.21 -3.02
N ARG A 145 -17.97 6.81 -1.99
CA ARG A 145 -18.95 7.69 -1.32
C ARG A 145 -18.77 7.67 0.19
N ALA A 146 -19.32 8.67 0.87
CA ALA A 146 -19.42 8.64 2.33
C ALA A 146 -20.04 7.32 2.83
N GLY A 147 -19.44 6.77 3.89
CA GLY A 147 -19.77 5.46 4.44
C GLY A 147 -18.89 4.33 3.93
N ASP A 148 -18.28 4.46 2.74
CA ASP A 148 -17.30 3.46 2.26
C ASP A 148 -16.04 3.46 3.15
N VAL A 149 -15.44 2.28 3.30
CA VAL A 149 -14.23 2.05 4.10
C VAL A 149 -13.13 1.51 3.20
N LEU A 150 -12.00 2.21 3.16
CA LEU A 150 -10.80 1.79 2.48
C LEU A 150 -9.99 0.91 3.44
N VAL A 151 -9.61 -0.28 2.96
CA VAL A 151 -8.83 -1.25 3.72
C VAL A 151 -7.49 -1.44 3.03
N TYR A 152 -6.44 -0.92 3.65
CA TYR A 152 -5.05 -1.15 3.25
C TYR A 152 -4.46 -2.25 4.13
N ALA A 153 -3.69 -3.14 3.53
CA ALA A 153 -3.01 -4.19 4.27
C ALA A 153 -1.78 -4.72 3.49
N CYS A 154 -0.72 -5.09 4.19
CA CYS A 154 0.39 -5.84 3.61
C CYS A 154 -0.01 -7.29 3.31
N ASP A 155 0.86 -8.02 2.61
CA ASP A 155 0.69 -9.43 2.31
C ASP A 155 0.59 -10.32 3.55
N GLY A 156 1.23 -9.98 4.67
CA GLY A 156 1.08 -10.66 5.97
C GLY A 156 -0.37 -10.84 6.42
N VAL A 157 -1.27 -9.90 6.11
CA VAL A 157 -2.72 -10.08 6.39
C VAL A 157 -3.33 -11.22 5.57
N PHE A 158 -2.79 -11.50 4.39
CA PHE A 158 -3.36 -12.42 3.41
C PHE A 158 -2.53 -13.70 3.19
N GLU A 159 -1.40 -13.87 3.89
CA GLU A 159 -0.57 -15.08 3.80
C GLU A 159 -1.30 -16.31 4.32
N ALA A 160 -1.99 -16.17 5.46
CA ALA A 160 -2.64 -17.28 6.12
C ALA A 160 -3.74 -17.91 5.25
N GLN A 161 -3.79 -19.24 5.23
CA GLN A 161 -4.75 -19.98 4.41
C GLN A 161 -6.19 -19.59 4.78
N GLY A 162 -6.95 -19.11 3.78
CA GLY A 162 -8.33 -18.66 3.96
C GLY A 162 -8.50 -17.15 4.11
N MET A 163 -7.44 -16.39 4.36
CA MET A 163 -7.43 -14.91 4.39
C MET A 163 -7.51 -14.32 2.97
N THR A 164 -8.54 -14.69 2.23
CA THR A 164 -8.81 -14.18 0.87
C THR A 164 -9.34 -12.74 0.92
N TRP A 165 -9.30 -12.03 -0.22
CA TRP A 165 -9.94 -10.72 -0.39
C TRP A 165 -11.37 -10.66 0.18
N ARG A 166 -12.19 -11.68 -0.13
CA ARG A 166 -13.57 -11.78 0.33
C ARG A 166 -13.65 -12.03 1.84
N PHE A 167 -12.78 -12.87 2.38
CA PHE A 167 -12.76 -13.12 3.83
C PHE A 167 -12.41 -11.85 4.60
N VAL A 168 -11.34 -11.15 4.20
CA VAL A 168 -10.91 -9.90 4.84
C VAL A 168 -12.01 -8.83 4.76
N ALA A 169 -12.62 -8.64 3.59
CA ALA A 169 -13.72 -7.68 3.42
C ALA A 169 -14.92 -8.00 4.35
N ASN A 170 -15.36 -9.26 4.35
CA ASN A 170 -16.47 -9.71 5.20
C ASN A 170 -16.13 -9.61 6.69
N PHE A 171 -14.90 -9.96 7.07
CA PHE A 171 -14.44 -9.88 8.44
C PHE A 171 -14.44 -8.44 8.93
N VAL A 172 -13.85 -7.50 8.17
CA VAL A 172 -13.87 -6.07 8.51
C VAL A 172 -15.29 -5.55 8.61
N ALA A 173 -16.18 -5.87 7.66
CA ALA A 173 -17.58 -5.47 7.71
C ALA A 173 -18.29 -5.96 8.99
N MET A 174 -18.07 -7.23 9.36
CA MET A 174 -18.62 -7.82 10.57
C MET A 174 -18.07 -7.14 11.83
N GLN A 175 -16.76 -6.86 11.89
CA GLN A 175 -16.15 -6.21 13.04
C GLN A 175 -16.64 -4.78 13.22
N LEU A 176 -16.77 -4.02 12.13
CA LEU A 176 -17.32 -2.67 12.17
C LEU A 176 -18.79 -2.69 12.64
N LYS A 177 -19.59 -3.67 12.19
CA LYS A 177 -20.97 -3.80 12.65
C LYS A 177 -21.05 -4.14 14.15
N SER A 178 -20.19 -5.04 14.64
CA SER A 178 -20.22 -5.48 16.04
C SER A 178 -19.64 -4.46 17.02
N SER A 179 -18.72 -3.60 16.56
CA SER A 179 -18.09 -2.56 17.36
C SER A 179 -18.78 -1.19 17.30
N GLY A 180 -19.98 -1.11 16.70
CA GLY A 180 -20.66 0.19 16.51
C GLY A 180 -19.93 1.15 15.57
N GLY A 181 -19.08 0.61 14.68
CA GLY A 181 -18.30 1.37 13.72
C GLY A 181 -16.91 1.79 14.19
N ASP A 182 -16.39 1.23 15.28
CA ASP A 182 -15.02 1.48 15.74
C ASP A 182 -13.99 0.88 14.77
N LEU A 183 -13.22 1.76 14.11
CA LEU A 183 -12.17 1.42 13.15
C LEU A 183 -10.94 0.80 13.83
N GLU A 184 -10.54 1.30 15.00
CA GLU A 184 -9.36 0.83 15.74
C GLU A 184 -9.59 -0.61 16.22
N ALA A 185 -10.76 -0.88 16.80
CA ALA A 185 -11.12 -2.23 17.20
C ALA A 185 -11.19 -3.19 16.00
N ALA A 186 -11.76 -2.74 14.86
CA ALA A 186 -11.88 -3.58 13.67
C ALA A 186 -10.53 -3.92 13.04
N VAL A 187 -9.62 -2.94 12.90
CA VAL A 187 -8.28 -3.16 12.33
C VAL A 187 -7.42 -4.00 13.27
N SER A 188 -7.49 -3.78 14.58
CA SER A 188 -6.74 -4.57 15.56
C SER A 188 -7.15 -6.04 15.51
N ARG A 189 -8.46 -6.32 15.45
CA ARG A 189 -8.97 -7.70 15.30
C ARG A 189 -8.57 -8.34 13.96
N LEU A 190 -8.45 -7.56 12.89
CA LEU A 190 -7.98 -8.07 11.59
C LEU A 190 -6.51 -8.51 11.69
N VAL A 191 -5.66 -7.67 12.29
CA VAL A 191 -4.24 -7.99 12.51
C VAL A 191 -4.09 -9.21 13.41
N SER A 192 -4.83 -9.28 14.53
CA SER A 192 -4.82 -10.45 15.42
C SER A 192 -5.34 -11.70 14.73
N ALA A 193 -6.38 -11.60 13.88
CA ALA A 193 -6.89 -12.74 13.14
C ALA A 193 -5.84 -13.28 12.15
N ALA A 194 -5.16 -12.42 11.40
CA ALA A 194 -4.08 -12.83 10.51
C ALA A 194 -2.95 -13.56 11.26
N TYR A 195 -2.54 -13.02 12.41
CA TYR A 195 -1.55 -13.66 13.29
C TYR A 195 -2.01 -15.02 13.80
N LEU A 196 -3.21 -15.10 14.39
CA LEU A 196 -3.75 -16.34 14.95
C LEU A 196 -4.03 -17.41 13.89
N MET A 197 -4.29 -17.01 12.65
CA MET A 197 -4.42 -17.92 11.50
C MET A 197 -3.07 -18.39 10.94
N GLY A 198 -1.96 -17.94 11.53
CA GLY A 198 -0.62 -18.45 11.23
C GLY A 198 0.16 -17.65 10.19
N SER A 199 -0.11 -16.34 10.04
CA SER A 199 0.78 -15.45 9.28
C SER A 199 2.20 -15.53 9.83
N GLY A 200 3.17 -15.78 8.96
CA GLY A 200 4.59 -15.85 9.31
C GLY A 200 5.34 -14.53 9.13
N ASP A 201 4.70 -13.55 8.47
CA ASP A 201 5.28 -12.25 8.16
C ASP A 201 4.83 -11.13 9.13
N ASN A 202 5.44 -9.94 8.98
CA ASN A 202 4.96 -8.70 9.56
C ASN A 202 3.55 -8.38 9.07
N ILE A 203 2.70 -7.90 9.97
CA ILE A 203 1.29 -7.66 9.70
C ILE A 203 0.99 -6.18 9.95
N SER A 204 0.60 -5.48 8.90
CA SER A 204 0.22 -4.07 8.95
C SER A 204 -1.09 -3.88 8.19
N ALA A 205 -2.01 -3.12 8.78
CA ALA A 205 -3.29 -2.79 8.17
C ALA A 205 -3.73 -1.38 8.58
N MET A 206 -4.45 -0.70 7.69
CA MET A 206 -5.01 0.64 7.92
C MET A 206 -6.44 0.67 7.39
N LEU A 207 -7.37 1.19 8.22
CA LEU A 207 -8.75 1.42 7.84
C LEU A 207 -9.02 2.93 7.76
N LEU A 208 -9.61 3.37 6.66
CA LEU A 208 -10.03 4.76 6.46
C LEU A 208 -11.51 4.79 6.10
N ARG A 209 -12.32 5.54 6.85
CA ARG A 209 -13.74 5.74 6.54
C ARG A 209 -13.95 7.10 5.88
N LEU A 210 -14.69 7.11 4.77
CA LEU A 210 -15.13 8.34 4.14
C LEU A 210 -16.32 8.92 4.90
N LEU A 211 -16.21 10.17 5.32
CA LEU A 211 -17.26 10.87 6.04
C LEU A 211 -17.95 11.88 5.11
N PRO A 212 -19.24 12.18 5.34
CA PRO A 212 -19.98 13.13 4.52
C PRO A 212 -19.54 14.58 4.75
N GLN A 213 -18.88 14.86 5.87
CA GLN A 213 -18.40 16.18 6.25
C GLN A 213 -17.00 16.07 6.86
N PRO A 214 -16.13 17.07 6.65
CA PRO A 214 -14.83 17.13 7.30
C PRO A 214 -14.99 17.33 8.82
N PHE A 215 -14.01 16.88 9.59
CA PHE A 215 -13.93 17.22 11.01
C PHE A 215 -13.62 18.72 11.18
N GLU A 216 -14.30 19.40 12.10
CA GLU A 216 -13.99 20.79 12.45
C GLU A 216 -12.56 20.96 12.98
N LYS A 217 -12.08 19.95 13.72
CA LYS A 217 -10.72 19.90 14.25
C LYS A 217 -10.17 18.48 14.12
N PRO A 218 -9.06 18.26 13.39
CA PRO A 218 -8.40 16.97 13.39
C PRO A 218 -7.79 16.70 14.76
N SER A 219 -7.91 15.45 15.20
CA SER A 219 -7.21 14.95 16.38
C SER A 219 -6.46 13.69 15.99
N VAL A 220 -5.31 13.44 16.65
CA VAL A 220 -4.59 12.18 16.51
C VAL A 220 -4.38 11.63 17.89
N GLN A 221 -4.64 10.34 18.01
CA GLN A 221 -4.30 9.54 19.15
C GLN A 221 -3.34 8.47 18.67
N LYS A 222 -2.31 8.20 19.45
CA LYS A 222 -1.40 7.08 19.23
C LYS A 222 -1.49 6.19 20.47
N ALA A 223 -1.59 4.89 20.22
CA ALA A 223 -1.52 3.90 21.26
C ALA A 223 -0.54 2.79 20.85
N GLU A 224 0.08 2.19 21.86
CA GLU A 224 0.89 0.99 21.71
C GLU A 224 0.19 -0.13 22.48
N VAL A 225 0.22 -1.34 21.91
CA VAL A 225 -0.35 -2.53 22.52
C VAL A 225 0.78 -3.51 22.75
N ASP A 226 1.00 -3.90 24.00
CA ASP A 226 2.06 -4.85 24.34
C ASP A 226 1.66 -6.30 24.04
N VAL A 227 2.57 -7.24 24.30
CA VAL A 227 2.35 -8.67 24.05
C VAL A 227 1.23 -9.29 24.91
N LEU A 228 0.80 -8.61 25.98
CA LEU A 228 -0.31 -9.02 26.83
C LEU A 228 -1.64 -8.39 26.39
N GLY A 229 -1.63 -7.54 25.37
CA GLY A 229 -2.81 -6.82 24.90
C GLY A 229 -3.11 -5.54 25.70
N VAL A 230 -2.19 -5.08 26.55
CA VAL A 230 -2.37 -3.85 27.32
C VAL A 230 -2.15 -2.66 26.40
N ARG A 231 -3.19 -1.84 26.24
CA ARG A 231 -3.15 -0.60 25.47
C ARG A 231 -2.64 0.54 26.33
N THR A 232 -1.58 1.19 25.88
CA THR A 232 -1.03 2.40 26.50
C THR A 232 -1.12 3.55 25.52
N GLU A 233 -1.79 4.62 25.92
CA GLU A 233 -1.79 5.87 25.16
C GLU A 233 -0.41 6.52 25.23
N VAL A 234 0.10 6.90 24.07
CA VAL A 234 1.39 7.57 23.96
C VAL A 234 1.20 8.95 23.33
N PRO A 235 2.02 9.95 23.71
CA PRO A 235 1.89 11.29 23.16
C PRO A 235 1.92 11.26 21.62
N ALA A 236 0.85 11.73 21.02
CA ALA A 236 0.77 11.99 19.59
C ALA A 236 0.78 13.50 19.38
N MET A 237 1.73 13.99 18.59
CA MET A 237 1.66 15.35 18.07
C MET A 237 1.19 15.26 16.63
N LEU A 238 0.02 15.84 16.34
CA LEU A 238 -0.27 16.36 15.01
C LEU A 238 0.74 17.49 14.79
N PRO A 239 1.70 17.36 13.86
CA PRO A 239 2.56 18.49 13.56
C PRO A 239 1.69 19.64 13.04
N SER A 240 2.02 20.87 13.43
CA SER A 240 1.28 22.08 13.03
C SER A 240 1.30 22.32 11.52
N GLU A 241 2.23 21.68 10.82
CA GLU A 241 2.39 21.68 9.36
C GLU A 241 2.73 20.26 8.88
N ALA A 242 2.44 19.95 7.61
CA ALA A 242 2.92 18.72 6.99
C ALA A 242 4.47 18.72 7.03
N THR A 243 5.05 17.91 7.91
CA THR A 243 6.52 17.92 8.07
C THR A 243 7.14 16.87 7.16
N VAL A 244 8.07 17.34 6.34
CA VAL A 244 8.80 16.55 5.34
C VAL A 244 9.68 15.45 5.98
N GLN A 245 10.01 15.60 7.27
CA GLN A 245 11.15 14.93 7.91
C GLN A 245 10.87 13.58 8.59
N ARG A 246 9.62 13.17 8.82
CA ARG A 246 9.35 11.92 9.60
C ARG A 246 8.79 10.75 8.79
N SER A 247 8.42 10.97 7.53
CA SER A 247 7.79 9.96 6.66
C SER A 247 8.51 9.82 5.32
N GLY A 248 9.79 10.21 5.25
CA GLY A 248 10.54 10.24 3.99
C GLY A 248 9.75 10.96 2.90
N ALA A 249 9.19 12.13 3.21
CA ALA A 249 8.38 12.84 2.23
C ALA A 249 9.32 13.45 1.19
N TRP A 250 9.22 12.96 -0.04
CA TRP A 250 9.94 13.54 -1.16
C TRP A 250 9.01 14.54 -1.85
N VAL A 251 9.45 15.79 -1.93
CA VAL A 251 8.73 16.88 -2.58
C VAL A 251 9.46 17.19 -3.89
N ASN A 252 8.72 17.24 -4.99
CA ASN A 252 9.19 17.83 -6.24
C ASN A 252 8.30 19.03 -6.61
N GLU A 253 8.52 19.63 -7.78
CA GLU A 253 7.73 20.77 -8.28
C GLU A 253 6.22 20.48 -8.43
N LEU A 254 5.80 19.20 -8.32
CA LEU A 254 4.41 18.74 -8.43
C LEU A 254 3.73 18.50 -7.06
N GLY A 255 4.44 18.62 -5.93
CA GLY A 255 3.89 18.49 -4.56
C GLY A 255 4.44 17.33 -3.72
N LEU A 256 3.78 17.07 -2.58
CA LEU A 256 4.15 16.03 -1.59
C LEU A 256 3.77 14.63 -2.11
N TYR A 257 4.75 13.72 -2.28
CA TYR A 257 4.53 12.51 -3.09
C TYR A 257 4.42 11.17 -2.33
N ALA A 258 4.85 11.07 -1.06
CA ALA A 258 4.74 9.81 -0.33
C ALA A 258 4.72 9.99 1.19
N THR A 259 3.90 9.17 1.85
CA THR A 259 4.04 8.83 3.27
C THR A 259 4.43 7.36 3.29
N LEU A 260 5.70 7.05 3.56
CA LEU A 260 6.13 5.70 3.87
C LEU A 260 5.67 5.39 5.30
N TYR A 261 4.82 4.36 5.45
CA TYR A 261 4.64 3.65 6.72
C TYR A 261 5.52 2.41 6.71
#